data_AF-A0A960Z8L2-F1
#
_entry.id   AF-A0A960Z8L2-F1
#
_cell.length_a   1.000
_cell.length_b   1.000
_cell.length_c   1.000
_cell.angle_alpha   90.00
_cell.angle_beta   90.00
_cell.angle_gamma   90.00
#
_symmetry.space_group_name_H-M   'P 1'
#
loop_
_entity.id
_entity.type
_entity.pdbx_description
1 polymer ?
#
loop_
_entity_poly.entity_id
_entity_poly.type
_entity_poly.pdbx_seq_one_letter_code
_entity_poly.pdbx_strand_id
1 'polypeptide(L)'
;MLRFFKKCFVLFFPLFLSFCTLLEHVPYPPFERPFVRPEAVKFSAVGLNWGVSDSDSMNWRDAKQHCQNLGKRLPTRKELKDLSKKRKELYGKLKNQKPHRVLKSCRRGIYCYYWSSTPVKKDPYRAWGVDVGNGDSYQSLKHFYDGYVICVK
;
A
#
# COMPACT_ATOMS: atom_id res chain seq x y z
N MET A 1 4.05 -24.05 -19.52
CA MET A 1 5.07 -23.83 -20.57
C MET A 1 4.39 -23.94 -21.92
N LEU A 2 4.05 -22.82 -22.57
CA LEU A 2 3.62 -22.81 -23.97
C LEU A 2 4.55 -21.88 -24.75
N ARG A 3 5.30 -22.47 -25.67
CA ARG A 3 6.19 -21.79 -26.62
C ARG A 3 5.36 -21.40 -27.85
N PHE A 4 5.27 -20.11 -28.14
CA PHE A 4 4.75 -19.64 -29.44
C PHE A 4 5.93 -19.42 -30.39
N PHE A 5 6.13 -20.37 -31.30
CA PHE A 5 6.95 -20.17 -32.50
C PHE A 5 6.13 -19.37 -33.52
N LYS A 6 6.50 -18.11 -33.76
CA LYS A 6 6.06 -17.39 -34.96
C LYS A 6 7.11 -17.61 -36.05
N LYS A 7 6.69 -18.30 -37.10
CA LYS A 7 7.43 -18.43 -38.37
C LYS A 7 7.54 -17.05 -39.02
N CYS A 8 8.76 -16.58 -39.28
CA CYS A 8 9.00 -15.45 -40.18
C CYS A 8 9.03 -15.98 -41.62
N PHE A 9 8.11 -15.46 -42.44
CA PHE A 9 8.06 -15.69 -43.87
C PHE A 9 9.12 -14.76 -44.50
N VAL A 10 10.24 -15.33 -44.97
CA VAL A 10 11.26 -14.57 -45.71
C VAL A 10 10.89 -14.63 -47.18
N LEU A 11 10.31 -13.56 -47.71
CA LEU A 11 10.23 -13.35 -49.16
C LEU A 11 11.45 -12.54 -49.59
N PHE A 12 12.19 -13.17 -50.50
CA PHE A 12 13.39 -12.69 -51.17
C PHE A 12 12.98 -11.66 -52.22
N PHE A 13 13.35 -10.39 -52.03
CA PHE A 13 13.37 -9.39 -53.10
C PHE A 13 14.64 -8.56 -52.96
N PRO A 14 15.52 -8.53 -53.99
CA PRO A 14 16.74 -7.75 -53.94
C PRO A 14 16.46 -6.31 -54.41
N LEU A 15 17.32 -5.40 -53.95
CA LEU A 15 17.36 -3.96 -54.27
C LEU A 15 16.26 -3.16 -53.59
N PHE A 16 16.57 -2.53 -52.46
CA PHE A 16 16.36 -1.10 -52.24
C PHE A 16 17.05 -0.70 -50.93
N LEU A 17 18.02 0.19 -51.07
CA LEU A 17 18.49 1.22 -50.14
C LEU A 17 18.47 0.92 -48.62
N SER A 18 19.69 0.92 -48.07
CA SER A 18 20.02 1.07 -46.65
C SER A 18 19.13 2.12 -45.97
N PHE A 19 18.25 1.65 -45.10
CA PHE A 19 17.66 2.43 -44.02
C PHE A 19 18.02 1.75 -42.71
N CYS A 20 19.13 2.19 -42.10
CA CYS A 20 19.32 2.02 -40.66
C CYS A 20 18.30 2.92 -39.95
N THR A 21 17.10 2.40 -39.71
CA THR A 21 16.16 3.02 -38.78
C THR A 21 16.78 2.98 -37.38
N LEU A 22 17.05 4.18 -36.85
CA LEU A 22 17.30 4.42 -35.43
C LEU A 22 16.28 3.62 -34.60
N LEU A 23 16.78 2.79 -33.69
CA LEU A 23 16.03 2.26 -32.57
C LEU A 23 15.69 3.42 -31.63
N GLU A 24 14.61 4.14 -31.95
CA GLU A 24 13.97 5.02 -30.98
C GLU A 24 13.56 4.18 -29.78
N HIS A 25 14.11 4.50 -28.62
CA HIS A 25 13.64 3.99 -27.34
C HIS A 25 12.17 4.34 -27.20
N VAL A 26 11.28 3.37 -27.36
CA VAL A 26 9.87 3.52 -27.01
C VAL A 26 9.83 3.70 -25.49
N PRO A 27 9.45 4.88 -24.96
CA PRO A 27 9.27 5.02 -23.52
C PRO A 27 8.08 4.15 -23.14
N TYR A 28 8.29 3.19 -22.23
CA TYR A 28 7.20 2.40 -21.68
C TYR A 28 6.18 3.36 -21.05
N PRO A 29 4.89 3.30 -21.44
CA PRO A 29 3.88 4.08 -20.76
C PRO A 29 3.82 3.63 -19.30
N PRO A 30 3.71 4.56 -18.34
CA PRO A 30 3.48 4.19 -16.95
C PRO A 30 2.22 3.32 -16.88
N PHE A 31 2.35 2.16 -16.24
CA PHE A 31 1.27 1.20 -16.08
C PHE A 31 0.24 1.72 -15.06
N GLU A 32 -0.56 2.71 -15.46
CA GLU A 32 -1.73 3.14 -14.71
C GLU A 32 -2.86 2.13 -14.96
N ARG A 33 -2.89 1.06 -14.16
CA ARG A 33 -4.13 0.28 -14.05
C ARG A 33 -5.18 1.18 -13.41
N PRO A 34 -6.37 1.37 -14.01
CA PRO A 34 -7.48 2.03 -13.33
C PRO A 34 -7.90 1.15 -12.15
N PHE A 35 -7.36 1.47 -10.97
CA PHE A 35 -7.74 0.87 -9.71
C PHE A 35 -9.15 1.37 -9.38
N VAL A 36 -10.17 0.61 -9.79
CA VAL A 36 -11.54 0.80 -9.33
C VAL A 36 -11.54 0.55 -7.83
N ARG A 37 -11.45 1.64 -7.06
CA ARG A 37 -11.37 1.63 -5.60
C ARG A 37 -12.72 1.15 -5.06
N PRO A 38 -12.80 0.03 -4.31
CA PRO A 38 -14.02 -0.28 -3.58
C PRO A 38 -14.31 0.88 -2.63
N GLU A 39 -15.54 1.36 -2.69
CA GLU A 39 -16.04 2.53 -1.97
C GLU A 39 -15.67 2.43 -0.49
N ALA A 40 -15.06 3.51 0.03
CA ALA A 40 -14.39 3.49 1.31
C ALA A 40 -15.40 3.23 2.44
N VAL A 41 -15.26 2.09 3.13
CA VAL A 41 -15.98 1.85 4.38
C VAL A 41 -15.50 2.87 5.41
N LYS A 42 -16.32 3.90 5.66
CA LYS A 42 -16.04 4.93 6.66
C LYS A 42 -16.09 4.32 8.05
N PHE A 43 -14.92 4.11 8.64
CA PHE A 43 -14.86 3.77 10.05
C PHE A 43 -14.66 5.05 10.86
N SER A 44 -15.71 5.60 11.46
CA SER A 44 -15.59 6.73 12.42
C SER A 44 -15.25 6.18 13.81
N ALA A 45 -14.12 5.49 13.93
CA ALA A 45 -13.72 4.91 15.20
C ALA A 45 -13.28 5.98 16.21
N VAL A 46 -12.78 7.13 15.79
CA VAL A 46 -12.17 8.08 16.76
C VAL A 46 -12.59 9.52 16.48
N GLY A 47 -13.75 9.72 15.83
CA GLY A 47 -14.04 10.99 15.15
C GLY A 47 -13.13 11.24 13.94
N LEU A 48 -12.30 10.25 13.59
CA LEU A 48 -11.38 10.26 12.45
C LEU A 48 -11.98 9.47 11.30
N ASN A 49 -11.93 10.05 10.10
CA ASN A 49 -12.34 9.40 8.85
C ASN A 49 -11.17 8.57 8.32
N TRP A 50 -11.14 7.29 8.69
CA TRP A 50 -10.13 6.35 8.23
C TRP A 50 -10.39 5.92 6.79
N GLY A 51 -9.34 5.88 5.95
CA GLY A 51 -9.39 5.25 4.64
C GLY A 51 -9.40 3.71 4.72
N VAL A 52 -9.79 3.05 3.62
CA VAL A 52 -9.53 1.61 3.45
C VAL A 52 -8.01 1.42 3.40
N SER A 53 -7.49 0.46 4.17
CA SER A 53 -6.09 0.04 4.06
C SER A 53 -5.85 -0.48 2.66
N ASP A 54 -4.80 0.00 2.00
CA ASP A 54 -4.32 -0.67 0.80
C ASP A 54 -3.76 -2.05 1.20
N SER A 55 -3.93 -3.04 0.32
CA SER A 55 -3.49 -4.43 0.55
C SER A 55 -1.99 -4.60 0.43
N ASP A 56 -1.30 -3.61 -0.14
CA ASP A 56 0.07 -3.74 -0.55
C ASP A 56 0.95 -3.01 0.45
N SER A 57 1.96 -3.71 0.98
CA SER A 57 2.97 -3.09 1.81
C SER A 57 3.83 -2.16 0.96
N MET A 58 4.20 -1.02 1.52
CA MET A 58 5.03 -0.03 0.86
C MET A 58 6.03 0.55 1.84
N ASN A 59 7.07 1.19 1.32
CA ASN A 59 8.01 1.88 2.19
C ASN A 59 7.40 3.16 2.79
N TRP A 60 8.00 3.69 3.84
CA TRP A 60 7.44 4.81 4.58
C TRP A 60 7.26 6.08 3.72
N ARG A 61 8.18 6.30 2.78
CA ARG A 61 8.14 7.48 1.90
C ARG A 61 6.96 7.36 0.92
N ASP A 62 6.79 6.19 0.31
CA ASP A 62 5.68 5.92 -0.60
C ASP A 62 4.35 5.95 0.13
N ALA A 63 4.28 5.44 1.35
CA ALA A 63 3.09 5.55 2.21
C ALA A 63 2.70 7.01 2.47
N LYS A 64 3.70 7.85 2.75
CA LYS A 64 3.48 9.29 2.99
C LYS A 64 2.99 9.97 1.72
N GLN A 65 3.65 9.72 0.59
CA GLN A 65 3.29 10.30 -0.70
C GLN A 65 1.89 9.83 -1.15
N HIS A 66 1.58 8.55 -0.97
CA HIS A 66 0.28 7.97 -1.27
C HIS A 66 -0.83 8.73 -0.54
N CYS A 67 -0.70 8.93 0.77
CA CYS A 67 -1.70 9.69 1.52
C CYS A 67 -1.81 11.15 1.06
N GLN A 68 -0.68 11.80 0.76
CA GLN A 68 -0.66 13.18 0.25
C GLN A 68 -1.37 13.31 -1.09
N ASN A 69 -1.18 12.35 -2.01
CA ASN A 69 -1.85 12.31 -3.31
C ASN A 69 -3.39 12.19 -3.19
N LEU A 70 -3.88 11.68 -2.05
CA LEU A 70 -5.31 11.61 -1.74
C LEU A 70 -5.83 12.85 -0.98
N GLY A 71 -5.01 13.90 -0.81
CA GLY A 71 -5.34 15.05 0.03
C GLY A 71 -5.49 14.68 1.50
N LYS A 72 -4.77 13.65 1.95
CA LYS A 72 -4.80 13.10 3.31
C LYS A 72 -3.38 13.08 3.89
N ARG A 73 -3.26 12.62 5.13
CA ARG A 73 -1.97 12.42 5.80
C ARG A 73 -1.83 11.01 6.37
N LEU A 74 -0.58 10.64 6.64
CA LEU A 74 -0.28 9.47 7.48
C LEU A 74 -0.74 9.74 8.93
N PRO A 75 -1.36 8.75 9.59
CA PRO A 75 -1.76 8.85 10.98
C PRO A 75 -0.52 8.93 11.88
N THR A 76 -0.71 9.54 13.04
CA THR A 76 0.28 9.57 14.11
C THR A 76 0.30 8.24 14.85
N ARG A 77 1.37 8.01 15.63
CA ARG A 77 1.53 6.79 16.44
C ARG A 77 0.40 6.68 17.47
N LYS A 78 -0.08 7.81 17.98
CA LYS A 78 -1.20 7.86 18.93
C LYS A 78 -2.50 7.43 18.27
N GLU A 79 -2.82 7.98 17.10
CA GLU A 79 -4.04 7.63 16.35
C GLU A 79 -4.11 6.13 16.01
N LEU A 80 -2.99 5.52 15.62
CA LEU A 80 -2.93 4.07 15.36
C LEU A 80 -3.11 3.23 16.63
N LYS A 81 -2.58 3.67 17.77
CA LYS A 81 -2.80 2.98 19.06
C LYS A 81 -4.24 3.08 19.51
N ASP A 82 -4.86 4.24 19.35
CA ASP A 82 -6.28 4.45 19.66
C ASP A 82 -7.17 3.57 18.77
N LEU A 83 -6.81 3.43 17.49
CA LEU A 83 -7.46 2.49 16.56
C LEU A 83 -7.37 1.05 17.07
N SER A 84 -6.20 0.61 17.56
CA SER A 84 -6.04 -0.74 18.13
C SER A 84 -6.90 -0.94 19.39
N LYS A 85 -6.91 0.04 20.30
CA LYS A 85 -7.71 -0.01 21.53
C LYS A 85 -9.20 -0.14 21.20
N LYS A 86 -9.73 0.71 20.33
CA LYS A 86 -11.15 0.65 19.95
C LYS A 86 -11.48 -0.64 19.21
N ARG A 87 -10.56 -1.17 18.40
CA ARG A 87 -10.72 -2.49 17.79
C ARG A 87 -10.92 -3.55 18.88
N LYS A 88 -10.06 -3.60 19.90
CA LYS A 88 -10.20 -4.55 21.03
C LYS A 88 -11.54 -4.41 21.74
N GLU A 89 -12.00 -3.18 22.00
CA GLU A 89 -13.30 -2.91 22.63
C GLU A 89 -14.47 -3.44 21.78
N LEU A 90 -14.45 -3.18 20.47
CA LEU A 90 -15.49 -3.67 19.56
C LEU A 90 -15.48 -5.19 19.45
N TYR A 91 -14.30 -5.82 19.34
CA TYR A 91 -14.19 -7.28 19.34
C TYR A 91 -14.66 -7.91 20.66
N GLY A 92 -14.40 -7.26 21.80
CA GLY A 92 -14.90 -7.71 23.11
C GLY A 92 -16.43 -7.73 23.19
N LYS A 93 -17.09 -6.76 22.55
CA LYS A 93 -18.56 -6.68 22.46
C LYS A 93 -19.15 -7.63 21.42
N LEU A 94 -18.40 -7.91 20.35
CA LEU A 94 -18.84 -8.73 19.21
C LEU A 94 -18.46 -10.22 19.35
N LYS A 95 -18.23 -10.76 20.56
CA LYS A 95 -17.82 -12.17 20.76
C LYS A 95 -18.73 -13.21 20.07
N ASN A 96 -19.99 -12.86 19.77
CA ASN A 96 -20.96 -13.72 19.08
C ASN A 96 -21.24 -13.31 17.62
N GLN A 97 -20.56 -12.29 17.10
CA GLN A 97 -20.74 -11.81 15.73
C GLN A 97 -19.44 -11.95 14.93
N LYS A 98 -19.58 -12.34 13.64
CA LYS A 98 -18.42 -12.50 12.75
C LYS A 98 -17.60 -11.22 12.76
N PRO A 99 -16.27 -11.30 12.96
CA PRO A 99 -15.44 -10.11 13.13
C PRO A 99 -15.59 -9.17 11.94
N HIS A 100 -15.99 -7.94 12.23
CA HIS A 100 -16.25 -6.90 11.25
C HIS A 100 -14.98 -6.67 10.42
N ARG A 101 -15.09 -6.76 9.08
CA ARG A 101 -13.98 -6.69 8.09
C ARG A 101 -13.39 -5.27 7.93
N VAL A 102 -13.22 -4.54 9.02
CA VAL A 102 -12.82 -3.11 9.02
C VAL A 102 -11.35 -2.94 8.64
N LEU A 103 -10.52 -3.94 8.94
CA LEU A 103 -9.11 -3.99 8.53
C LEU A 103 -8.92 -5.28 7.74
N LYS A 104 -9.23 -5.22 6.44
CA LYS A 104 -9.22 -6.39 5.54
C LYS A 104 -7.86 -7.11 5.52
N SER A 105 -6.78 -6.36 5.73
CA SER A 105 -5.39 -6.80 5.85
C SER A 105 -5.05 -7.45 7.20
N CYS A 106 -5.82 -7.15 8.26
CA CYS A 106 -5.62 -7.71 9.58
C CYS A 106 -6.41 -9.00 9.79
N ARG A 107 -5.93 -10.12 9.24
CA ARG A 107 -6.41 -11.45 9.66
C ARG A 107 -5.65 -11.91 10.90
N ARG A 108 -6.32 -12.71 11.75
CA ARG A 108 -5.68 -13.37 12.90
C ARG A 108 -4.41 -14.09 12.43
N GLY A 109 -3.28 -13.80 13.07
CA GLY A 109 -1.98 -14.40 12.75
C GLY A 109 -1.17 -13.68 11.67
N ILE A 110 -1.66 -12.57 11.10
CA ILE A 110 -0.90 -11.72 10.17
C ILE A 110 -0.56 -10.40 10.86
N TYR A 111 0.70 -9.97 10.73
CA TYR A 111 1.18 -8.70 11.26
C TYR A 111 0.37 -7.54 10.68
N CYS A 112 -0.16 -6.71 11.56
CA CYS A 112 -1.01 -5.58 11.22
C CYS A 112 -0.22 -4.28 11.24
N TYR A 113 0.97 -4.28 10.65
CA TYR A 113 1.94 -3.20 10.80
C TYR A 113 1.60 -2.03 9.89
N TYR A 114 1.27 -0.87 10.45
CA TYR A 114 0.98 0.36 9.70
C TYR A 114 1.99 1.45 9.98
N TRP A 115 2.39 2.18 8.94
CA TRP A 115 3.29 3.32 9.07
C TRP A 115 2.66 4.50 9.82
N SER A 116 3.49 5.17 10.63
CA SER A 116 3.14 6.39 11.34
C SER A 116 3.89 7.60 10.80
N SER A 117 3.26 8.76 10.83
CA SER A 117 3.91 10.06 10.59
C SER A 117 4.76 10.55 11.75
N THR A 118 4.67 9.92 12.93
CA THR A 118 5.44 10.34 14.11
C THR A 118 6.94 10.11 13.89
N PRO A 119 7.79 11.14 14.07
CA PRO A 119 9.23 11.01 13.87
C PRO A 119 9.90 10.18 14.97
N VAL A 120 10.99 9.50 14.63
CA VAL A 120 11.91 8.88 15.58
C VAL A 120 12.98 9.92 15.93
N LYS A 121 12.96 10.45 17.17
CA LYS A 121 13.80 11.59 17.58
C LYS A 121 15.31 11.37 17.40
N LYS A 122 15.78 10.12 17.53
CA LYS A 122 17.21 9.77 17.56
C LYS A 122 17.72 9.16 16.26
N ASP A 123 16.84 8.85 15.30
CA ASP A 123 17.21 8.13 14.09
C ASP A 123 16.35 8.62 12.89
N PRO A 124 16.91 9.44 11.99
CA PRO A 124 16.17 9.95 10.84
C PRO A 124 15.90 8.89 9.77
N TYR A 125 16.59 7.74 9.80
CA TYR A 125 16.41 6.63 8.86
C TYR A 125 15.27 5.70 9.26
N ARG A 126 14.78 5.81 10.50
CA ARG A 126 13.66 5.01 11.01
C ARG A 126 12.37 5.79 11.08
N ALA A 127 11.27 5.07 10.94
CA ALA A 127 9.93 5.54 11.21
C ALA A 127 9.26 4.62 12.22
N TRP A 128 8.31 5.19 12.97
CA TRP A 128 7.41 4.38 13.77
C TRP A 128 6.41 3.69 12.86
N GLY A 129 6.07 2.46 13.21
CA GLY A 129 4.83 1.83 12.80
C GLY A 129 4.17 1.17 13.99
N VAL A 130 2.88 0.87 13.85
CA VAL A 130 2.06 0.30 14.90
C VAL A 130 1.39 -0.95 14.36
N ASP A 131 1.53 -2.05 15.08
CA ASP A 131 0.71 -3.22 14.83
C ASP A 131 -0.68 -2.97 15.44
N VAL A 132 -1.66 -2.72 14.58
CA VAL A 132 -3.04 -2.44 15.02
C VAL A 132 -3.73 -3.71 15.59
N GLY A 133 -3.15 -4.88 15.31
CA GLY A 133 -3.43 -6.20 15.86
C GLY A 133 -3.44 -6.23 17.39
N ASN A 134 -2.29 -5.88 17.95
CA ASN A 134 -2.00 -5.96 19.38
C ASN A 134 -1.80 -4.59 20.04
N GLY A 135 -1.55 -3.53 19.26
CA GLY A 135 -1.28 -2.16 19.73
C GLY A 135 0.19 -1.84 19.95
N ASP A 136 1.08 -2.78 19.60
CA ASP A 136 2.52 -2.64 19.79
C ASP A 136 3.11 -1.68 18.75
N SER A 137 4.22 -1.04 19.09
CA SER A 137 4.91 -0.08 18.21
C SER A 137 6.32 -0.55 17.93
N TYR A 138 6.68 -0.55 16.66
CA TYR A 138 8.00 -0.97 16.19
C TYR A 138 8.64 0.15 15.37
N GLN A 139 9.96 0.27 15.46
CA GLN A 139 10.73 1.15 14.60
C GLN A 139 11.29 0.32 13.46
N SER A 140 11.01 0.73 12.22
CA SER A 140 11.59 0.09 11.04
C SER A 140 12.27 1.13 10.15
N LEU A 141 13.18 0.65 9.30
CA LEU A 141 13.90 1.48 8.34
C LEU A 141 12.93 1.98 7.27
N LYS A 142 12.98 3.28 6.97
CA LYS A 142 12.04 3.95 6.05
C LYS A 142 12.02 3.40 4.62
N HIS A 143 13.05 2.65 4.21
CA HIS A 143 13.20 2.10 2.86
C HIS A 143 12.66 0.68 2.72
N PHE A 144 12.28 0.00 3.81
CA PHE A 144 11.70 -1.35 3.73
C PHE A 144 10.21 -1.31 3.39
N TYR A 145 9.75 -2.32 2.64
CA TYR A 145 8.36 -2.49 2.20
C TYR A 145 7.59 -3.40 3.17
N ASP A 146 7.67 -3.10 4.47
CA ASP A 146 7.13 -3.94 5.55
C ASP A 146 5.84 -3.38 6.16
N GLY A 147 5.51 -2.11 5.92
CA GLY A 147 4.33 -1.45 6.47
C GLY A 147 3.19 -1.26 5.49
N TYR A 148 1.97 -1.53 5.96
CA TYR A 148 0.74 -1.12 5.32
C TYR A 148 0.51 0.38 5.47
N VAL A 149 -0.27 0.94 4.55
CA VAL A 149 -0.70 2.33 4.60
C VAL A 149 -2.17 2.42 4.97
N ILE A 150 -2.46 3.36 5.86
CA ILE A 150 -3.81 3.85 6.10
C ILE A 150 -3.72 5.36 6.16
N CYS A 151 -4.66 6.04 5.51
CA CYS A 151 -4.66 7.50 5.44
C CYS A 151 -5.81 8.08 6.27
N VAL A 152 -5.53 9.19 6.95
CA VAL A 152 -6.49 9.95 7.74
C VAL A 152 -6.63 11.36 7.19
N LYS A 153 -7.83 11.93 7.29
CA LYS A 153 -8.07 13.36 7.03
C LYS A 153 -7.56 14.20 8.19
#